data_AF-A0A699RK57-F1
#
_entry.id   AF-A0A699RK57-F1
#
_cell.length_a   1.000
_cell.length_b   1.000
_cell.length_c   1.000
_cell.angle_alpha   90.00
_cell.angle_beta   90.00
_cell.angle_gamma   90.00
#
_symmetry.space_group_name_H-M   'P 1'
#
loop_
_entity.id
_entity.type
_entity.pdbx_description
1 polymer ?
#
loop_
_entity_poly.entity_id
_entity_poly.type
_entity_poly.pdbx_seq_one_letter_code
_entity_poly.pdbx_strand_id
1 'polypeptide(L)'
;MEKIFDVVGCEDEFNTRLAVYKFEGNALAWWKAYKQAKEQERLKREYHSIRQTSTETSTEFMQRFLRLAGFLGAAAGTEEEQAKNFSGVFV
;
A
#
# COMPACT_ATOMS: atom_id res chain seq x y z
N MET A 1 -23.29 -3.55 -13.07
CA MET A 1 -22.24 -2.51 -12.94
C MET A 1 -22.59 -1.46 -11.90
N GLU A 2 -23.87 -1.12 -11.69
CA GLU A 2 -24.30 -0.04 -10.78
C GLU A 2 -23.93 -0.24 -9.29
N LYS A 3 -23.90 -1.49 -8.77
CA LYS A 3 -23.70 -1.76 -7.34
C LYS A 3 -22.33 -1.37 -6.75
N ILE A 4 -21.30 -1.20 -7.59
CA ILE A 4 -19.96 -0.81 -7.13
C ILE A 4 -19.86 0.72 -6.94
N PHE A 5 -20.69 1.48 -7.66
CA PHE A 5 -20.61 2.94 -7.72
C PHE A 5 -21.40 3.62 -6.59
N ASP A 6 -22.52 3.05 -6.16
CA ASP A 6 -23.30 3.53 -4.99
C ASP A 6 -22.50 3.51 -3.69
N VAL A 7 -21.57 2.56 -3.53
CA VAL A 7 -20.74 2.44 -2.32
C VAL A 7 -19.69 3.55 -2.22
N VAL A 8 -19.35 4.23 -3.33
CA VAL A 8 -18.22 5.17 -3.39
C VAL A 8 -18.65 6.63 -3.59
N GLY A 9 -19.92 6.92 -3.91
CA GLY A 9 -20.45 8.30 -3.95
C GLY A 9 -19.67 9.24 -4.89
N CYS A 10 -19.52 8.86 -6.15
CA CYS A 10 -18.61 9.52 -7.10
C CYS A 10 -19.34 9.82 -8.42
N GLU A 11 -20.17 10.86 -8.45
CA GLU A 11 -21.20 11.00 -9.49
C GLU A 11 -20.77 11.65 -10.81
N ASP A 12 -19.87 12.66 -10.88
CA ASP A 12 -19.72 13.42 -12.15
C ASP A 12 -18.33 13.40 -12.81
N GLU A 13 -17.26 13.57 -12.03
CA GLU A 13 -15.90 13.62 -12.59
C GLU A 13 -15.39 12.22 -12.98
N PHE A 14 -15.84 11.19 -12.25
CA PHE A 14 -15.49 9.80 -12.49
C PHE A 14 -16.17 9.25 -13.75
N ASN A 15 -17.43 9.63 -14.01
CA ASN A 15 -18.16 9.27 -15.22
C ASN A 15 -17.52 9.86 -16.49
N THR A 16 -16.98 11.08 -16.39
CA THR A 16 -16.27 11.72 -17.50
C THR A 16 -14.94 11.00 -17.80
N ARG A 17 -14.21 10.54 -16.77
CA ARG A 17 -13.05 9.65 -16.96
C ARG A 17 -13.46 8.25 -17.45
N LEU A 18 -14.64 7.77 -17.06
CA LEU A 18 -15.18 6.49 -17.52
C LEU A 18 -15.66 6.52 -18.98
N ALA A 19 -16.05 7.67 -19.51
CA ALA A 19 -16.33 7.84 -20.94
C ALA A 19 -15.05 7.71 -21.80
N VAL A 20 -13.89 8.11 -21.26
CA VAL A 20 -12.57 7.80 -21.86
C VAL A 20 -12.28 6.29 -21.81
N TYR A 21 -12.94 5.54 -20.93
CA TYR A 21 -12.87 4.09 -20.74
C TYR A 21 -13.81 3.23 -21.61
N LYS A 22 -14.23 3.71 -22.79
CA LYS A 22 -14.98 2.92 -23.78
C LYS A 22 -14.29 1.62 -24.26
N PHE A 23 -13.08 1.32 -23.79
CA PHE A 23 -12.43 0.01 -23.90
C PHE A 23 -12.46 -0.68 -22.53
N GLU A 24 -13.41 -1.59 -22.32
CA GLU A 24 -13.65 -2.31 -21.06
C GLU A 24 -12.38 -2.97 -20.49
N GLY A 25 -11.45 -3.40 -21.36
CA GLY A 25 -10.13 -3.92 -20.96
C GLY A 25 -9.19 -2.88 -20.36
N ASN A 26 -9.18 -1.65 -20.88
CA ASN A 26 -8.36 -0.55 -20.37
C ASN A 26 -8.88 -0.04 -19.03
N ALA A 27 -10.20 -0.10 -18.80
CA ALA A 27 -10.85 0.30 -17.55
C ALA A 27 -10.47 -0.61 -16.40
N LEU A 28 -10.58 -1.92 -16.62
CA LEU A 28 -10.23 -2.91 -15.61
C LEU A 28 -8.73 -2.90 -15.32
N ALA A 29 -7.89 -2.77 -16.35
CA ALA A 29 -6.44 -2.66 -16.19
C ALA A 29 -6.05 -1.43 -15.38
N TRP A 30 -6.63 -0.27 -15.69
CA TRP A 30 -6.39 0.95 -14.94
C TRP A 30 -6.90 0.88 -13.51
N TRP A 31 -8.09 0.34 -13.27
CA TRP A 31 -8.63 0.20 -11.91
C TRP A 31 -7.75 -0.71 -11.04
N LYS A 32 -7.24 -1.81 -11.61
CA LYS A 32 -6.27 -2.69 -10.95
C LYS A 32 -4.98 -1.93 -10.63
N ALA A 33 -4.44 -1.18 -11.60
CA ALA A 33 -3.23 -0.37 -11.41
C ALA A 33 -3.43 0.73 -10.36
N TYR A 34 -4.56 1.43 -10.37
CA TYR A 34 -4.92 2.46 -9.39
C TYR A 34 -5.01 1.87 -7.98
N LYS A 35 -5.76 0.77 -7.80
CA LYS A 35 -5.88 0.10 -6.51
C LYS A 35 -4.50 -0.34 -5.99
N GLN A 36 -3.67 -0.92 -6.86
CA GLN A 36 -2.32 -1.35 -6.51
C GLN A 36 -1.42 -0.16 -6.14
N ALA A 37 -1.51 0.97 -6.84
CA ALA A 37 -0.77 2.18 -6.52
C ALA A 37 -1.20 2.79 -5.16
N LYS A 38 -2.51 2.86 -4.88
CA LYS A 38 -2.99 3.35 -3.56
C LYS A 38 -2.59 2.44 -2.42
N GLU A 39 -2.58 1.12 -2.63
CA GLU A 39 -2.10 0.17 -1.62
C GLU A 39 -0.59 0.32 -1.40
N GLN A 40 0.20 0.51 -2.46
CA GLN A 40 1.64 0.82 -2.34
C GLN A 40 1.89 2.12 -1.57
N GLU A 41 1.12 3.18 -1.80
CA GLU A 41 1.20 4.41 -0.99
C GLU A 41 0.91 4.16 0.50
N ARG A 42 -0.13 3.38 0.80
CA ARG A 42 -0.50 3.02 2.18
C ARG A 42 0.61 2.25 2.88
N LEU A 43 1.13 1.21 2.22
CA LEU A 43 2.20 0.35 2.75
C LEU A 43 3.51 1.12 2.94
N LYS A 44 3.85 2.05 2.04
CA LYS A 44 5.01 2.93 2.22
C LYS A 44 4.88 3.78 3.47
N ARG A 45 3.71 4.39 3.71
CA ARG A 45 3.47 5.18 4.93
C ARG A 45 3.59 4.33 6.19
N GLU A 46 2.98 3.14 6.16
CA GLU A 46 3.01 2.20 7.28
C GLU A 46 4.44 1.77 7.62
N TYR A 47 5.25 1.46 6.59
CA TYR A 47 6.66 1.12 6.72
C TYR A 47 7.51 2.26 7.30
N HIS A 48 7.35 3.51 6.81
CA HIS A 48 8.10 4.66 7.37
C HIS A 48 7.75 4.96 8.83
N SER A 49 6.55 4.57 9.26
CA SER A 49 6.10 4.71 10.64
C SER A 49 6.35 3.48 11.51
N ILE A 50 6.96 2.41 10.97
CA ILE A 50 7.08 1.15 11.67
C ILE A 50 7.98 1.30 12.90
N ARG A 51 7.46 0.91 14.06
CA ARG A 51 8.17 0.92 15.34
C ARG A 51 7.66 -0.24 16.19
N GLN A 52 8.57 -0.90 16.89
CA GLN A 52 8.18 -1.89 17.89
C GLN A 52 7.58 -1.16 19.11
N THR A 53 6.42 -1.59 19.57
CA THR A 53 5.78 -1.04 20.77
C THR A 53 6.13 -1.90 21.98
N SER A 54 6.05 -1.34 23.19
CA SER A 54 6.38 -2.06 24.44
C SER A 54 5.45 -3.23 24.75
N THR A 55 4.32 -3.32 24.05
CA THR A 55 3.31 -4.37 24.18
C THR A 55 3.43 -5.44 23.11
N GLU A 56 4.30 -5.25 22.11
CA GLU A 56 4.46 -6.15 20.97
C GLU A 56 5.73 -7.01 21.13
N THR A 57 5.57 -8.32 20.93
CA THR A 57 6.71 -9.23 20.94
C THR A 57 7.59 -9.01 19.71
N SER A 58 8.89 -9.28 19.85
CA SER A 58 9.84 -9.16 18.72
C SER A 58 9.39 -9.99 17.50
N THR A 59 8.74 -11.14 17.72
CA THR A 59 8.23 -12.01 16.66
C THR A 59 7.07 -11.40 15.89
N GLU A 60 6.12 -10.76 16.58
CA GLU A 60 4.97 -10.07 15.96
C GLU A 60 5.45 -8.86 15.14
N PHE A 61 6.40 -8.10 15.70
CA PHE A 61 7.04 -7.01 14.98
C PHE A 61 7.76 -7.50 13.72
N MET A 62 8.55 -8.58 13.83
CA MET A 62 9.24 -9.19 12.69
C MET A 62 8.27 -9.70 11.62
N GLN A 63 7.14 -10.30 12.00
CA GLN A 63 6.12 -10.73 11.04
C GLN A 63 5.52 -9.55 10.27
N ARG A 64 5.20 -8.44 10.96
CA ARG A 64 4.69 -7.23 10.31
C ARG A 64 5.74 -6.59 9.41
N PHE A 65 6.99 -6.52 9.88
CA PHE A 65 8.11 -6.00 9.11
C PHE A 65 8.31 -6.80 7.82
N LEU A 66 8.43 -8.13 7.91
CA LEU A 66 8.63 -9.00 6.75
C LEU A 66 7.45 -8.93 5.76
N ARG A 67 6.23 -8.80 6.26
CA ARG A 67 5.05 -8.56 5.43
C ARG A 67 5.22 -7.25 4.64
N LEU A 68 5.55 -6.14 5.29
CA LEU A 68 5.73 -4.83 4.65
C LEU A 68 6.92 -4.83 3.67
N ALA A 69 8.05 -5.40 4.07
CA ALA A 69 9.24 -5.53 3.24
C ALA A 69 8.99 -6.38 1.98
N GLY A 70 8.22 -7.48 2.11
CA GLY A 70 7.85 -8.33 0.98
C GLY A 70 6.99 -7.63 -0.07
N PHE A 71 6.18 -6.65 0.32
CA PHE A 71 5.39 -5.84 -0.63
C PHE A 71 6.15 -4.65 -1.22
N LEU A 72 7.15 -4.13 -0.51
CA LEU A 72 7.94 -2.96 -0.92
C LEU A 72 9.18 -3.35 -1.74
N GLY A 73 9.71 -4.56 -1.58
CA GLY A 73 10.84 -5.08 -2.35
C GLY A 73 12.01 -4.08 -2.43
N ALA A 74 12.51 -3.82 -3.64
CA ALA A 74 13.60 -2.86 -3.90
C ALA A 74 13.32 -1.41 -3.45
N ALA A 75 12.07 -1.05 -3.17
CA ALA A 75 11.69 0.27 -2.65
C ALA A 75 11.83 0.41 -1.13
N ALA A 76 12.10 -0.68 -0.40
CA ALA A 76 12.29 -0.67 1.05
C ALA A 76 13.65 -0.06 1.50
N GLY A 77 14.49 0.38 0.55
CA GLY A 77 15.83 0.91 0.80
C GLY A 77 16.91 -0.18 0.82
N THR A 78 18.17 0.23 0.87
CA THR A 78 19.31 -0.71 0.99
C THR A 78 19.36 -1.34 2.39
N GLU A 79 20.05 -2.47 2.53
CA GLU A 79 20.20 -3.19 3.81
C GLU A 79 20.70 -2.28 4.95
N GLU A 80 21.52 -1.28 4.65
CA GLU A 80 22.04 -0.31 5.64
C GLU A 80 20.96 0.65 6.17
N GLU A 81 19.99 1.01 5.33
CA GLU A 81 18.85 1.84 5.70
C GLU A 81 17.82 1.04 6.50
N GLN A 82 17.68 -0.25 6.18
CA GLN A 82 16.91 -1.19 6.98
C GLN A 82 17.57 -1.42 8.35
N ALA A 83 18.88 -1.64 8.40
CA ALA A 83 19.63 -1.91 9.64
C ALA A 83 19.56 -0.76 10.66
N LYS A 84 19.50 0.50 10.21
CA LYS A 84 19.32 1.66 11.10
C LYS A 84 17.97 1.68 11.82
N ASN A 85 16.92 1.09 11.24
CA ASN A 85 15.62 0.94 11.91
C ASN A 85 15.66 -0.16 13.01
N PHE A 86 16.62 -1.09 12.92
CA PHE A 86 16.84 -2.14 13.91
C PHE A 86 17.86 -1.76 15.00
N SER A 87 18.76 -0.79 14.74
CA SER A 87 19.81 -0.39 15.69
C SER A 87 19.31 0.39 16.93
N GLY A 88 18.02 0.72 17.00
CA GLY A 88 17.39 1.34 18.18
C GLY A 88 16.62 0.36 19.08
N VAL A 89 16.65 -0.94 18.78
CA VAL A 89 15.81 -1.97 19.43
C VAL A 89 16.58 -2.79 20.48
N PHE A 90 17.90 -2.63 20.58
CA PHE A 90 18.74 -3.27 21.59
C PHE A 90 19.62 -2.26 22.31
N VAL A 91 19.01 -1.45 23.18
CA VAL A 91 19.64 -0.93 24.41
C VAL A 91 18.60 -0.93 25.51
#